data_AF-A0A9E5VV92-F1
#
_entry.id   AF-A0A9E5VV92-F1
#
_cell.length_a   1.000
_cell.length_b   1.000
_cell.length_c   1.000
_cell.angle_alpha   90.00
_cell.angle_beta   90.00
_cell.angle_gamma   90.00
#
_symmetry.space_group_name_H-M   'P 1'
#
loop_
_entity.id
_entity.type
_entity.pdbx_description
1 polymer ?
#
loop_
_entity_poly.entity_id
_entity_poly.type
_entity_poly.pdbx_seq_one_letter_code
_entity_poly.pdbx_strand_id
1 'polypeptide(L)'
;MNATIGFDNERYLEEQARAILSRVERFDRKLYLEFGGKLLFDYHASRVLPGIDPNVKMRLLGQLREKAEILLCVHAGAIERRKIRADFGITYDADAMKLIDELRERAIELRAVVITRYAGEPGARVFRNRLERAGVPVCVHGATRGYPSDVDRIVSAEGYGANEYISTSRPLIVVTGPGPGSGKLATCLSQMYHDHLHGIRSGFAKFETFPIWDLPLNHPVNVAYEAATAELADVNMIDPFHLEAYGKTAVNYNRDVDAFPVLRSILERITGGDPLYRSPTDMGVNMASRGIVDGAVVAEAARQEVIRRYFRYSAEYVMGLVDQPAVERTRRLMQALSLRPEDRTTVEPARQAARDAQATAKGDAGIWCGAAIELKDGAIVTGKNSPIMHAASSLVLNAVKHLARVPDEIHLLAPALMEAVGRLKIDVLGQASVSLDVEETLTALGISAATSHVAQVCVEQLKNLRGCDVHLTHIPTPGDAAGLRRLGVYVTSGAAFASRGLFVP
;
A
#
# COMPACT_ATOMS: atom_id res chain seq x y z
N MET A 1 -11.67 -4.89 21.88
CA MET A 1 -11.91 -6.23 21.31
C MET A 1 -10.58 -6.83 20.89
N ASN A 2 -10.29 -8.09 21.24
CA ASN A 2 -9.20 -8.83 20.59
C ASN A 2 -9.39 -8.68 19.08
N ALA A 3 -8.32 -8.37 18.33
CA ALA A 3 -8.41 -8.21 16.89
C ALA A 3 -9.04 -9.47 16.30
N THR A 4 -10.31 -9.38 15.88
CA THR A 4 -11.04 -10.54 15.38
C THR A 4 -10.35 -10.97 14.10
N ILE A 5 -9.84 -12.21 14.07
CA ILE A 5 -9.15 -12.76 12.92
C ILE A 5 -10.21 -13.22 11.93
N GLY A 6 -10.18 -12.68 10.72
CA GLY A 6 -11.02 -13.09 9.59
C GLY A 6 -10.25 -13.84 8.50
N PHE A 7 -8.93 -13.92 8.60
CA PHE A 7 -8.06 -14.53 7.59
C PHE A 7 -7.00 -15.46 8.19
N ASP A 8 -6.91 -16.68 7.67
CA ASP A 8 -5.91 -17.70 8.00
C ASP A 8 -4.78 -17.68 6.96
N ASN A 9 -3.58 -17.32 7.41
CA ASN A 9 -2.39 -17.25 6.56
C ASN A 9 -1.90 -18.63 6.12
N GLU A 10 -1.91 -19.64 6.99
CA GLU A 10 -1.33 -20.94 6.66
C GLU A 10 -2.19 -21.64 5.61
N ARG A 11 -3.51 -21.62 5.81
CA ARG A 11 -4.46 -22.15 4.82
C ARG A 11 -4.33 -21.44 3.48
N TYR A 12 -4.20 -20.11 3.49
CA TYR A 12 -3.99 -19.36 2.26
C TYR A 12 -2.67 -19.72 1.57
N LEU A 13 -1.56 -19.77 2.32
CA LEU A 13 -0.23 -20.07 1.78
C LEU A 13 -0.19 -21.46 1.13
N GLU A 14 -0.77 -22.48 1.78
CA GLU A 14 -0.87 -23.83 1.24
C GLU A 14 -1.65 -23.88 -0.08
N GLU A 15 -2.86 -23.29 -0.11
CA GLU A 15 -3.69 -23.27 -1.31
C GLU A 15 -3.05 -22.45 -2.44
N GLN A 16 -2.44 -21.31 -2.10
CA GLN A 16 -1.81 -20.42 -3.07
C GLN A 16 -0.54 -21.03 -3.67
N ALA A 17 0.30 -21.68 -2.85
CA ALA A 17 1.48 -22.39 -3.32
C ALA A 17 1.08 -23.56 -4.22
N ARG A 18 0.04 -24.33 -3.83
CA ARG A 18 -0.49 -25.43 -4.65
C ARG A 18 -1.00 -24.94 -6.00
N ALA A 19 -1.76 -23.85 -6.03
CA ALA A 19 -2.27 -23.26 -7.27
C ALA A 19 -1.14 -22.79 -8.21
N ILE A 20 -0.10 -22.14 -7.67
CA ILE A 20 1.07 -21.72 -8.46
C ILE A 20 1.83 -22.92 -9.01
N LEU A 21 2.13 -23.92 -8.18
CA LEU A 21 2.86 -25.11 -8.62
C LEU A 21 2.06 -25.92 -9.65
N SER A 22 0.75 -26.07 -9.46
CA SER A 22 -0.11 -26.69 -10.47
C SER A 22 -0.09 -25.92 -11.80
N ARG A 23 -0.02 -24.59 -11.76
CA ARG A 23 0.13 -23.76 -12.96
C ARG A 23 1.47 -23.99 -13.65
N VAL A 24 2.56 -24.15 -12.90
CA VAL A 24 3.90 -24.47 -13.43
C VAL A 24 3.88 -25.81 -14.18
N GLU A 25 3.26 -26.85 -13.60
CA GLU A 25 3.19 -28.17 -14.22
C GLU A 25 2.36 -28.18 -15.52
N ARG A 26 1.40 -27.25 -15.70
CA ARG A 26 0.62 -27.12 -16.93
C ARG A 26 1.44 -26.66 -18.15
N PHE A 27 2.62 -26.08 -17.92
CA PHE A 27 3.48 -25.50 -18.96
C PHE A 27 4.86 -26.15 -19.00
N ASP A 28 4.90 -27.49 -18.99
CA ASP A 28 6.13 -28.28 -19.09
C ASP A 28 7.26 -27.79 -18.16
N ARG A 29 6.85 -27.37 -16.96
CA ARG A 29 7.73 -26.93 -15.86
C ARG A 29 8.49 -25.62 -16.14
N LYS A 30 7.93 -24.69 -16.91
CA LYS A 30 8.42 -23.30 -16.94
C LYS A 30 7.29 -22.26 -16.98
N LEU A 31 7.25 -21.38 -15.97
CA LEU A 31 6.22 -20.34 -15.81
C LEU A 31 6.83 -18.98 -15.48
N TYR A 32 6.50 -17.96 -16.26
CA TYR A 32 6.68 -16.57 -15.89
C TYR A 32 5.43 -16.08 -15.16
N LEU A 33 5.57 -15.74 -13.88
CA LEU A 33 4.49 -15.33 -13.01
C LEU A 33 4.61 -13.85 -12.66
N GLU A 34 3.73 -13.02 -13.22
CA GLU A 34 3.66 -11.60 -12.87
C GLU A 34 3.09 -11.45 -11.46
N PHE A 35 3.89 -10.93 -10.54
CA PHE A 35 3.43 -10.52 -9.22
C PHE A 35 2.95 -9.07 -9.25
N GLY A 36 1.62 -8.91 -9.23
CA GLY A 36 0.96 -7.62 -9.11
C GLY A 36 0.86 -7.16 -7.65
N GLY A 37 0.74 -5.84 -7.49
CA GLY A 37 0.67 -5.18 -6.19
C GLY A 37 1.99 -5.19 -5.41
N LYS A 38 1.90 -4.92 -4.11
CA LYS A 38 3.05 -4.81 -3.20
C LYS A 38 3.50 -6.21 -2.78
N LEU A 39 4.82 -6.44 -2.78
CA LEU A 39 5.43 -7.68 -2.27
C LEU A 39 5.57 -7.67 -0.74
N LEU A 40 6.01 -6.52 -0.24
CA LEU A 40 6.24 -6.25 1.17
C LEU A 40 5.27 -5.17 1.64
N PHE A 41 4.85 -5.31 2.90
CA PHE A 41 4.07 -4.32 3.62
C PHE A 41 2.74 -3.93 2.92
N ASP A 42 1.99 -4.92 2.46
CA ASP A 42 0.64 -4.72 1.92
C ASP A 42 -0.36 -4.41 3.05
N TYR A 43 -0.24 -3.20 3.60
CA TYR A 43 -1.10 -2.73 4.68
C TYR A 43 -2.55 -2.50 4.24
N HIS A 44 -2.83 -2.43 2.94
CA HIS A 44 -4.21 -2.42 2.47
C HIS A 44 -4.83 -3.80 2.70
N ALA A 45 -4.16 -4.87 2.24
CA ALA A 45 -4.60 -6.23 2.51
C ALA A 45 -4.76 -6.50 4.01
N SER A 46 -3.80 -6.09 4.84
CA SER A 46 -3.88 -6.31 6.31
C SER A 46 -5.07 -5.64 6.99
N ARG A 47 -5.56 -4.52 6.44
CA ARG A 47 -6.74 -3.80 6.96
C ARG A 47 -8.06 -4.32 6.39
N VAL A 48 -8.04 -4.87 5.18
CA VAL A 48 -9.24 -5.42 4.50
C VAL A 48 -9.50 -6.88 4.89
N LEU A 49 -8.45 -7.65 5.17
CA LEU A 49 -8.51 -9.06 5.53
C LEU A 49 -7.88 -9.27 6.92
N PRO A 50 -8.58 -8.96 8.03
CA PRO A 50 -8.00 -9.01 9.36
C PRO A 50 -7.33 -10.35 9.67
N GLY A 51 -6.04 -10.32 9.96
CA GLY A 51 -5.22 -11.52 10.17
C GLY A 51 -4.22 -11.79 9.06
N ILE A 52 -4.43 -11.30 7.83
CA ILE A 52 -3.44 -11.49 6.76
C ILE A 52 -2.12 -10.78 7.11
N ASP A 53 -1.02 -11.50 6.95
CA ASP A 53 0.32 -10.95 7.15
C ASP A 53 0.60 -9.93 6.03
N PRO A 54 0.99 -8.69 6.35
CA PRO A 54 1.31 -7.68 5.33
C PRO A 54 2.49 -8.10 4.43
N ASN A 55 3.26 -9.12 4.81
CA ASN A 55 4.34 -9.72 4.04
C ASN A 55 4.02 -11.15 3.55
N VAL A 56 2.73 -11.53 3.48
CA VAL A 56 2.32 -12.90 3.12
C VAL A 56 2.87 -13.34 1.75
N LYS A 57 3.03 -12.44 0.78
CA LYS A 57 3.63 -12.78 -0.53
C LYS A 57 5.11 -13.13 -0.41
N MET A 58 5.86 -12.48 0.49
CA MET A 58 7.25 -12.85 0.75
C MET A 58 7.35 -14.18 1.50
N ARG A 59 6.39 -14.49 2.38
CA ARG A 59 6.30 -15.82 3.01
C ARG A 59 6.03 -16.91 1.97
N LEU A 60 5.10 -16.65 1.04
CA LEU A 60 4.83 -17.51 -0.10
C LEU A 60 6.08 -17.74 -0.97
N LEU A 61 6.82 -16.68 -1.30
CA LEU A 61 8.09 -16.82 -2.02
C LEU A 61 9.13 -17.62 -1.24
N GLY A 62 9.18 -17.45 0.09
CA GLY A 62 10.03 -18.27 0.95
C GLY A 62 9.72 -19.76 0.84
N GLN A 63 8.44 -20.15 0.77
CA GLN A 63 8.02 -21.55 0.55
C GLN A 63 8.39 -22.07 -0.84
N LEU A 64 8.47 -21.19 -1.84
CA LEU A 64 8.76 -21.51 -3.23
C LEU A 64 10.23 -21.31 -3.63
N ARG A 65 11.11 -20.87 -2.71
CA ARG A 65 12.47 -20.40 -3.02
C ARG A 65 13.33 -21.41 -3.78
N GLU A 66 13.19 -22.71 -3.47
CA GLU A 66 13.96 -23.78 -4.13
C GLU A 66 13.48 -24.05 -5.57
N LYS A 67 12.36 -23.46 -5.97
CA LYS A 67 11.76 -23.63 -7.30
C LYS A 67 11.63 -22.29 -8.03
N ALA A 68 12.02 -21.18 -7.41
CA ALA A 68 11.73 -19.84 -7.89
C ALA A 68 12.99 -19.00 -8.08
N GLU A 69 13.06 -18.29 -9.20
CA GLU A 69 14.00 -17.19 -9.47
C GLU A 69 13.21 -15.88 -9.61
N ILE A 70 13.77 -14.75 -9.16
CA ILE A 70 13.12 -13.43 -9.24
C ILE A 70 13.72 -12.59 -10.37
N LEU A 71 12.86 -11.97 -11.18
CA LEU A 71 13.19 -10.85 -12.04
C LEU A 71 12.58 -9.56 -11.48
N LEU A 72 13.42 -8.60 -11.11
CA LEU A 72 12.98 -7.33 -10.55
C LEU A 72 12.94 -6.23 -11.62
N CYS A 73 11.75 -5.85 -12.06
CA CYS A 73 11.55 -4.82 -13.08
C CYS A 73 11.50 -3.41 -12.46
N VAL A 74 12.29 -2.48 -13.01
CA VAL A 74 12.30 -1.07 -12.62
C VAL A 74 12.23 -0.20 -13.88
N HIS A 75 11.23 0.68 -13.96
CA HIS A 75 11.05 1.56 -15.11
C HIS A 75 12.05 2.72 -15.11
N ALA A 76 12.84 2.86 -16.18
CA ALA A 76 13.87 3.91 -16.32
C ALA A 76 13.30 5.31 -16.06
N GLY A 77 12.18 5.68 -16.70
CA GLY A 77 11.58 6.99 -16.50
C GLY A 77 11.01 7.24 -15.09
N ALA A 78 10.76 6.20 -14.28
CA ALA A 78 10.37 6.38 -12.88
C ALA A 78 11.57 6.75 -11.99
N ILE A 79 12.76 6.25 -12.33
CA ILE A 79 14.03 6.64 -11.70
C ILE A 79 14.33 8.11 -12.02
N GLU A 80 14.23 8.50 -13.30
CA GLU A 80 14.49 9.88 -13.73
C GLU A 80 13.59 10.91 -13.03
N ARG A 81 12.30 10.59 -12.88
CA ARG A 81 11.34 11.45 -12.19
C ARG A 81 11.43 11.39 -10.66
N ARG A 82 12.36 10.61 -10.10
CA ARG A 82 12.46 10.32 -8.66
C ARG A 82 11.10 9.97 -8.05
N LYS A 83 10.33 9.13 -8.75
CA LYS A 83 8.97 8.78 -8.34
C LYS A 83 9.00 8.23 -6.91
N ILE A 84 8.21 8.82 -6.02
CA ILE A 84 8.13 8.42 -4.61
C ILE A 84 7.03 7.37 -4.43
N ARG A 85 7.31 6.36 -3.61
CA ARG A 85 6.32 5.39 -3.14
C ARG A 85 5.68 5.93 -1.85
N ALA A 86 4.39 6.22 -1.91
CA ALA A 86 3.65 6.88 -0.82
C ALA A 86 3.71 6.16 0.54
N ASP A 87 3.79 4.82 0.55
CA ASP A 87 3.83 4.05 1.80
C ASP A 87 5.07 4.33 2.66
N PHE A 88 6.23 4.53 2.00
CA PHE A 88 7.53 4.66 2.66
C PHE A 88 8.12 6.07 2.53
N GLY A 89 7.62 6.89 1.61
CA GLY A 89 8.22 8.18 1.30
C GLY A 89 9.60 8.06 0.64
N ILE A 90 9.95 6.89 0.09
CA ILE A 90 11.23 6.65 -0.61
C ILE A 90 11.03 6.57 -2.12
N THR A 91 12.08 6.83 -2.88
CA THR A 91 12.07 6.75 -4.35
C THR A 91 12.02 5.29 -4.84
N TYR A 92 11.56 5.08 -6.08
CA TYR A 92 11.43 3.74 -6.67
C TYR A 92 12.74 2.96 -6.76
N ASP A 93 13.87 3.63 -7.01
CA ASP A 93 15.21 3.04 -6.99
C ASP A 93 15.62 2.61 -5.58
N ALA A 94 15.30 3.40 -4.55
CA ALA A 94 15.53 3.04 -3.15
C ALA A 94 14.65 1.85 -2.72
N ASP A 95 13.38 1.82 -3.14
CA ASP A 95 12.48 0.69 -2.89
C ASP A 95 12.95 -0.60 -3.59
N ALA A 96 13.48 -0.49 -4.81
CA ALA A 96 14.10 -1.61 -5.50
C ALA A 96 15.33 -2.15 -4.74
N MET A 97 16.23 -1.28 -4.28
CA MET A 97 17.39 -1.70 -3.47
C MET A 97 16.96 -2.37 -2.17
N LYS A 98 15.98 -1.81 -1.46
CA LYS A 98 15.43 -2.42 -0.24
C LYS A 98 14.87 -3.81 -0.52
N LEU A 99 14.14 -3.98 -1.63
CA LEU A 99 13.61 -5.29 -2.01
C LEU A 99 14.72 -6.29 -2.36
N ILE A 100 15.82 -5.85 -2.98
CA ILE A 100 16.98 -6.71 -3.25
C ILE A 100 17.59 -7.21 -1.92
N ASP A 101 17.74 -6.34 -0.94
CA ASP A 101 18.28 -6.71 0.38
C ASP A 101 17.37 -7.71 1.10
N GLU A 102 16.05 -7.47 1.10
CA GLU A 102 15.05 -8.38 1.70
C GLU A 102 15.01 -9.77 1.02
N LEU A 103 15.21 -9.83 -0.31
CA LEU A 103 15.33 -11.09 -1.03
C LEU A 103 16.60 -11.85 -0.63
N ARG A 104 17.73 -11.15 -0.51
CA ARG A 104 19.01 -11.73 -0.08
C ARG A 104 18.95 -12.26 1.35
N GLU A 105 18.39 -11.49 2.28
CA GLU A 105 18.24 -11.91 3.68
C GLU A 105 17.41 -13.20 3.84
N ARG A 106 16.45 -13.41 2.93
CA ARG A 106 15.56 -14.58 2.92
C ARG A 106 16.06 -15.73 2.05
N ALA A 107 17.26 -15.61 1.48
CA ALA A 107 17.85 -16.56 0.53
C ALA A 107 16.92 -16.86 -0.66
N ILE A 108 16.22 -15.84 -1.16
CA ILE A 108 15.41 -15.92 -2.39
C ILE A 108 16.28 -15.46 -3.55
N GLU A 109 16.42 -16.30 -4.58
CA GLU A 109 17.34 -16.08 -5.69
C GLU A 109 16.87 -14.92 -6.59
N LEU A 110 17.56 -13.79 -6.55
CA LEU A 110 17.40 -12.70 -7.51
C LEU A 110 18.22 -13.00 -8.76
N ARG A 111 17.56 -13.30 -9.87
CA ARG A 111 18.23 -13.63 -11.12
C ARG A 111 18.79 -12.40 -11.82
N ALA A 112 17.99 -11.34 -11.94
CA ALA A 112 18.41 -10.07 -12.51
C ALA A 112 17.46 -8.93 -12.13
N VAL A 113 17.98 -7.71 -12.14
CA VAL A 113 17.19 -6.48 -12.22
C VAL A 113 17.02 -6.11 -13.69
N VAL A 114 15.78 -5.91 -14.13
CA VAL A 114 15.45 -5.51 -15.51
C VAL A 114 15.08 -4.03 -15.51
N ILE A 115 15.94 -3.18 -16.08
CA ILE A 115 15.63 -1.77 -16.28
C ILE A 115 14.82 -1.63 -17.57
N THR A 116 13.52 -1.38 -17.43
CA THR A 116 12.57 -1.37 -18.55
C THR A 116 12.43 0.01 -19.18
N ARG A 117 12.17 0.02 -20.50
CA ARG A 117 12.11 1.23 -21.34
C ARG A 117 13.38 2.07 -21.24
N TYR A 118 14.53 1.42 -21.14
CA TYR A 118 15.82 2.07 -21.02
C TYR A 118 16.23 2.72 -22.34
N ALA A 119 16.60 4.01 -22.29
CA ALA A 119 17.08 4.77 -23.43
C ALA A 119 18.44 5.46 -23.17
N GLY A 120 19.12 5.13 -22.06
CA GLY A 120 20.42 5.70 -21.70
C GLY A 120 20.34 6.89 -20.75
N GLU A 121 19.21 7.08 -20.07
CA GLU A 121 18.98 8.23 -19.20
C GLU A 121 19.98 8.27 -18.02
N PRO A 122 20.40 9.47 -17.56
CA PRO A 122 21.49 9.60 -16.60
C PRO A 122 21.24 8.92 -15.25
N GLY A 123 20.05 9.09 -14.67
CA GLY A 123 19.66 8.48 -13.39
C GLY A 123 19.57 6.96 -13.49
N ALA A 124 18.97 6.44 -14.55
CA ALA A 124 18.92 4.99 -14.84
C ALA A 124 20.32 4.39 -15.02
N ARG A 125 21.25 5.12 -15.68
CA ARG A 125 22.65 4.69 -15.80
C ARG A 125 23.38 4.67 -14.45
N VAL A 126 23.17 5.67 -13.60
CA VAL A 126 23.73 5.69 -12.23
C VAL A 126 23.22 4.51 -11.42
N PHE A 127 21.91 4.24 -11.48
CA PHE A 127 21.29 3.12 -10.81
C PHE A 127 21.85 1.77 -11.30
N ARG A 128 21.93 1.57 -12.62
CA ARG A 128 22.55 0.38 -13.23
C ARG A 128 23.97 0.17 -12.73
N ASN A 129 24.83 1.19 -12.86
CA ASN A 129 26.23 1.10 -12.47
C ASN A 129 26.39 0.81 -10.96
N ARG A 130 25.49 1.34 -10.12
CA ARG A 130 25.48 1.06 -8.68
C ARG A 130 25.16 -0.40 -8.39
N LEU A 131 24.15 -0.97 -9.05
CA LEU A 131 23.76 -2.37 -8.91
C LEU A 131 24.86 -3.32 -9.40
N GLU A 132 25.43 -3.07 -10.58
CA GLU A 132 26.52 -3.88 -11.14
C GLU A 132 27.74 -3.90 -10.21
N ARG A 133 28.14 -2.73 -9.66
CA ARG A 133 29.23 -2.63 -8.68
C ARG A 133 28.93 -3.35 -7.36
N ALA A 134 27.66 -3.51 -7.02
CA ALA A 134 27.21 -4.29 -5.86
C ALA A 134 27.02 -5.79 -6.17
N GLY A 135 27.49 -6.24 -7.34
CA GLY A 135 27.39 -7.63 -7.79
C GLY A 135 25.97 -8.09 -8.10
N VAL A 136 25.04 -7.16 -8.35
CA VAL A 136 23.66 -7.47 -8.77
C VAL A 136 23.64 -7.56 -10.30
N PRO A 137 23.20 -8.68 -10.90
CA PRO A 137 23.02 -8.77 -12.35
C PRO A 137 21.95 -7.78 -12.83
N VAL A 138 22.25 -7.02 -13.88
CA VAL A 138 21.32 -6.06 -14.47
C VAL A 138 21.18 -6.31 -15.96
N CYS A 139 19.95 -6.25 -16.45
CA CYS A 139 19.58 -6.34 -17.85
C CYS A 139 18.78 -5.07 -18.23
N VAL A 140 18.82 -4.68 -19.50
CA VAL A 140 18.06 -3.53 -20.00
C VAL A 140 17.10 -3.95 -21.11
N HIS A 141 15.84 -3.53 -21.00
CA HIS A 141 14.83 -3.70 -22.04
C HIS A 141 14.44 -2.35 -22.61
N GLY A 142 14.39 -2.26 -23.94
CA GLY A 142 13.96 -1.05 -24.63
C GLY A 142 12.44 -0.88 -24.59
N ALA A 143 11.95 0.17 -25.25
CA ALA A 143 10.52 0.24 -25.56
C ALA A 143 10.20 -0.74 -26.71
N THR A 144 9.30 -1.70 -26.47
CA THR A 144 8.86 -2.66 -27.49
C THR A 144 8.12 -1.93 -28.62
N ARG A 145 8.63 -2.06 -29.85
CA ARG A 145 8.02 -1.44 -31.04
C ARG A 145 6.66 -2.06 -31.33
N GLY A 146 5.69 -1.23 -31.73
CA GLY A 146 4.34 -1.67 -32.07
C GLY A 146 3.42 -1.94 -30.86
N TYR A 147 3.94 -1.89 -29.63
CA TYR A 147 3.17 -2.20 -28.43
C TYR A 147 2.08 -1.15 -28.13
N PRO A 148 0.85 -1.55 -27.77
CA PRO A 148 0.35 -2.92 -27.64
C PRO A 148 -0.36 -3.48 -28.89
N SER A 149 -0.61 -2.67 -29.93
CA SER A 149 -1.61 -2.99 -30.96
C SER A 149 -1.09 -3.76 -32.17
N ASP A 150 0.20 -3.67 -32.50
CA ASP A 150 0.80 -4.32 -33.67
C ASP A 150 1.42 -5.66 -33.27
N VAL A 151 0.58 -6.69 -33.13
CA VAL A 151 0.96 -8.02 -32.61
C VAL A 151 2.06 -8.67 -33.44
N ASP A 152 2.02 -8.56 -34.76
CA ASP A 152 3.04 -9.14 -35.65
C ASP A 152 4.41 -8.50 -35.43
N ARG A 153 4.45 -7.17 -35.24
CA ARG A 153 5.70 -6.50 -34.92
C ARG A 153 6.18 -6.78 -33.50
N ILE A 154 5.26 -6.84 -32.54
CA ILE A 154 5.59 -7.14 -31.13
C ILE A 154 6.23 -8.53 -31.02
N VAL A 155 5.64 -9.55 -31.66
CA VAL A 155 6.10 -10.94 -31.61
C VAL A 155 7.09 -11.21 -32.77
N SER A 156 8.13 -10.39 -32.85
CA SER A 156 9.18 -10.47 -33.88
C SER A 156 10.57 -10.15 -33.34
N ALA A 157 11.58 -10.30 -34.20
CA ALA A 157 12.96 -9.88 -33.91
C ALA A 157 13.09 -8.36 -33.63
N GLU A 158 12.22 -7.52 -34.21
CA GLU A 158 12.22 -6.06 -33.95
C GLU A 158 11.46 -5.67 -32.67
N GLY A 159 10.56 -6.55 -32.21
CA GLY A 159 9.75 -6.36 -31.02
C GLY A 159 10.41 -6.97 -29.79
N TYR A 160 9.87 -8.09 -29.29
CA TYR A 160 10.45 -8.80 -28.15
C TYR A 160 11.87 -9.32 -28.42
N GLY A 161 12.21 -9.70 -29.66
CA GLY A 161 13.55 -10.21 -29.99
C GLY A 161 14.67 -9.18 -29.90
N ALA A 162 14.33 -7.88 -29.84
CA ALA A 162 15.31 -6.81 -29.64
C ALA A 162 15.72 -6.66 -28.17
N ASN A 163 14.94 -7.22 -27.23
CA ASN A 163 15.29 -7.22 -25.82
C ASN A 163 16.32 -8.33 -25.54
N GLU A 164 17.13 -8.12 -24.50
CA GLU A 164 18.07 -9.12 -24.04
C GLU A 164 17.33 -10.31 -23.38
N TYR A 165 17.68 -11.53 -23.80
CA TYR A 165 17.19 -12.76 -23.20
C TYR A 165 17.90 -13.04 -21.88
N ILE A 166 17.13 -13.30 -20.83
CA ILE A 166 17.68 -13.58 -19.49
C ILE A 166 17.59 -15.08 -19.30
N SER A 167 18.72 -15.77 -19.40
CA SER A 167 18.76 -17.21 -19.13
C SER A 167 18.33 -17.48 -17.69
N THR A 168 17.38 -18.38 -17.46
CA THR A 168 16.85 -18.75 -16.14
C THR A 168 16.92 -20.26 -15.94
N SER A 169 17.15 -20.74 -14.72
CA SER A 169 17.32 -22.18 -14.44
C SER A 169 16.16 -22.82 -13.68
N ARG A 170 15.42 -22.03 -12.89
CA ARG A 170 14.28 -22.52 -12.10
C ARG A 170 12.99 -22.62 -12.94
N PRO A 171 12.07 -23.51 -12.54
CA PRO A 171 10.80 -23.69 -13.24
C PRO A 171 9.80 -22.53 -13.02
N LEU A 172 9.92 -21.78 -11.93
CA LEU A 172 9.07 -20.62 -11.65
C LEU A 172 9.90 -19.34 -11.70
N ILE A 173 9.56 -18.44 -12.59
CA ILE A 173 10.19 -17.12 -12.70
C ILE A 173 9.19 -16.07 -12.23
N VAL A 174 9.42 -15.53 -11.03
CA VAL A 174 8.55 -14.50 -10.47
C VAL A 174 9.03 -13.14 -10.94
N VAL A 175 8.16 -12.42 -11.65
CA VAL A 175 8.47 -11.09 -12.17
C VAL A 175 7.75 -10.06 -11.33
N THR A 176 8.51 -9.19 -10.66
CA THR A 176 7.98 -8.21 -9.70
C THR A 176 8.58 -6.82 -9.93
N GLY A 177 8.14 -5.80 -9.19
CA GLY A 177 8.63 -4.43 -9.30
C GLY A 177 8.12 -3.51 -8.20
N PRO A 178 8.73 -2.32 -8.01
CA PRO A 178 8.34 -1.35 -6.97
C PRO A 178 6.89 -0.85 -7.05
N GLY A 179 6.24 -0.96 -8.21
CA GLY A 179 4.88 -0.48 -8.40
C GLY A 179 4.27 -0.78 -9.78
N PRO A 180 3.10 -0.19 -10.07
CA PRO A 180 2.47 -0.29 -11.38
C PRO A 180 3.31 0.41 -12.46
N GLY A 181 3.26 -0.11 -13.68
CA GLY A 181 3.99 0.47 -14.83
C GLY A 181 5.49 0.14 -14.89
N SER A 182 6.00 -0.74 -14.03
CA SER A 182 7.42 -1.17 -14.07
C SER A 182 7.78 -2.05 -15.29
N GLY A 183 6.82 -2.44 -16.12
CA GLY A 183 7.06 -3.29 -17.30
C GLY A 183 7.03 -4.80 -17.04
N LYS A 184 6.50 -5.26 -15.90
CA LYS A 184 6.45 -6.68 -15.50
C LYS A 184 5.85 -7.61 -16.58
N LEU A 185 4.62 -7.32 -17.02
CA LEU A 185 3.95 -8.07 -18.09
C LEU A 185 4.79 -8.14 -19.37
N ALA A 186 5.30 -7.01 -19.84
CA ALA A 186 6.12 -6.96 -21.05
C ALA A 186 7.40 -7.80 -20.91
N THR A 187 8.05 -7.77 -19.74
CA THR A 187 9.21 -8.63 -19.44
C THR A 187 8.82 -10.11 -19.48
N CYS A 188 7.70 -10.52 -18.85
CA CYS A 188 7.22 -11.90 -18.90
C CYS A 188 7.03 -12.39 -20.34
N LEU A 189 6.32 -11.61 -21.17
CA LEU A 189 6.02 -11.97 -22.55
C LEU A 189 7.28 -11.96 -23.43
N SER A 190 8.20 -11.03 -23.19
CA SER A 190 9.50 -10.99 -23.87
C SER A 190 10.31 -12.24 -23.57
N GLN A 191 10.38 -12.68 -22.31
CA GLN A 191 11.10 -13.89 -21.94
C GLN A 191 10.43 -15.15 -22.48
N MET A 192 9.09 -15.21 -22.44
CA MET A 192 8.34 -16.30 -23.05
C MET A 192 8.59 -16.38 -24.56
N TYR A 193 8.64 -15.25 -25.27
CA TYR A 193 9.01 -15.23 -26.69
C TYR A 193 10.40 -15.86 -26.94
N HIS A 194 11.42 -15.46 -26.18
CA HIS A 194 12.76 -16.04 -26.33
C HIS A 194 12.85 -17.52 -25.96
N ASP A 195 12.11 -17.95 -24.94
CA ASP A 195 12.02 -19.36 -24.59
C ASP A 195 11.50 -20.20 -25.75
N HIS A 196 10.40 -19.76 -26.38
CA HIS A 196 9.79 -20.47 -27.51
C HIS A 196 10.70 -20.44 -28.74
N LEU A 197 11.45 -19.35 -28.98
CA LEU A 197 12.52 -19.34 -30.00
C LEU A 197 13.61 -20.39 -29.74
N HIS A 198 13.88 -20.71 -28.48
CA HIS A 198 14.85 -21.73 -28.07
C HIS A 198 14.22 -23.12 -27.87
N GLY A 199 12.96 -23.33 -28.28
CA GLY A 199 12.27 -24.60 -28.14
C GLY A 199 11.87 -24.96 -26.70
N ILE A 200 11.91 -23.99 -25.78
CA ILE A 200 11.46 -24.15 -24.40
C ILE A 200 9.99 -23.74 -24.32
N ARG A 201 9.12 -24.69 -23.98
CA ARG A 201 7.70 -24.41 -23.76
C ARG A 201 7.50 -23.79 -22.39
N SER A 202 7.42 -22.46 -22.33
CA SER A 202 7.05 -21.73 -21.11
C SER A 202 5.67 -21.11 -21.20
N GLY A 203 5.06 -20.86 -20.04
CA GLY A 203 3.78 -20.19 -19.91
C GLY A 203 3.86 -18.86 -19.15
N PHE A 204 2.73 -18.17 -19.11
CA PHE A 204 2.54 -16.91 -18.40
C PHE A 204 1.35 -17.01 -17.44
N ALA A 205 1.43 -16.44 -16.25
CA ALA A 205 0.27 -16.26 -15.38
C ALA A 205 0.39 -14.97 -14.56
N LYS A 206 -0.73 -14.55 -13.96
CA LYS A 206 -0.80 -13.33 -13.16
C LYS A 206 -1.22 -13.63 -11.72
N PHE A 207 -0.52 -13.04 -10.75
CA PHE A 207 -0.86 -13.12 -9.34
C PHE A 207 -1.16 -11.73 -8.78
N GLU A 208 -2.43 -11.48 -8.52
CA GLU A 208 -2.94 -10.30 -7.84
C GLU A 208 -3.84 -10.72 -6.69
N THR A 209 -3.77 -10.01 -5.56
CA THR A 209 -4.60 -10.31 -4.39
C THR A 209 -6.01 -9.74 -4.56
N PHE A 210 -6.14 -8.59 -5.21
CA PHE A 210 -7.41 -7.89 -5.43
C PHE A 210 -7.57 -7.49 -6.91
N PRO A 211 -8.80 -7.49 -7.44
CA PRO A 211 -10.02 -7.97 -6.78
C PRO A 211 -9.97 -9.49 -6.54
N ILE A 212 -10.78 -9.98 -5.58
CA ILE A 212 -10.92 -11.42 -5.33
C ILE A 212 -11.99 -11.95 -6.28
N TRP A 213 -11.56 -12.74 -7.26
CA TRP A 213 -12.36 -13.11 -8.43
C TRP A 213 -13.62 -13.93 -8.11
N ASP A 214 -13.58 -14.73 -7.04
CA ASP A 214 -14.67 -15.61 -6.60
C ASP A 214 -15.51 -14.99 -5.46
N LEU A 215 -15.28 -13.71 -5.13
CA LEU A 215 -16.21 -12.91 -4.33
C LEU A 215 -17.13 -12.09 -5.23
N PRO A 216 -18.39 -11.82 -4.80
CA PRO A 216 -19.30 -10.96 -5.56
C PRO A 216 -18.71 -9.57 -5.87
N LEU A 217 -19.15 -8.98 -6.98
CA LEU A 217 -18.72 -7.64 -7.41
C LEU A 217 -18.96 -6.58 -6.32
N ASN A 218 -20.11 -6.63 -5.67
CA ASN A 218 -20.52 -5.72 -4.60
C ASN A 218 -20.06 -6.16 -3.20
N HIS A 219 -19.23 -7.20 -3.10
CA HIS A 219 -18.68 -7.60 -1.82
C HIS A 219 -17.79 -6.49 -1.26
N PRO A 220 -17.90 -6.10 0.03
CA PRO A 220 -17.14 -4.97 0.59
C PRO A 220 -15.63 -5.04 0.35
N VAL A 221 -15.03 -6.24 0.32
CA VAL A 221 -13.61 -6.44 -0.02
C VAL A 221 -13.25 -5.94 -1.42
N ASN A 222 -14.06 -6.27 -2.43
CA ASN A 222 -13.83 -5.82 -3.80
C ASN A 222 -14.08 -4.31 -3.90
N VAL A 223 -15.13 -3.80 -3.25
CA VAL A 223 -15.40 -2.35 -3.19
C VAL A 223 -14.27 -1.58 -2.49
N ALA A 224 -13.65 -2.14 -1.45
CA ALA A 224 -12.51 -1.55 -0.76
C ALA A 224 -11.26 -1.46 -1.65
N TYR A 225 -11.05 -2.45 -2.52
CA TYR A 225 -10.00 -2.37 -3.55
C TYR A 225 -10.27 -1.24 -4.54
N GLU A 226 -11.49 -1.14 -5.06
CA GLU A 226 -11.87 -0.07 -5.99
C GLU A 226 -11.77 1.31 -5.33
N ALA A 227 -12.13 1.41 -4.04
CA ALA A 227 -11.95 2.62 -3.27
C ALA A 227 -10.46 2.95 -3.06
N ALA A 228 -9.55 1.97 -3.08
CA ALA A 228 -8.11 2.18 -2.90
C ALA A 228 -7.37 2.57 -4.20
N THR A 229 -8.03 2.48 -5.35
CA THR A 229 -7.50 2.76 -6.69
C THR A 229 -8.34 3.81 -7.43
N ALA A 230 -9.12 4.62 -6.71
CA ALA A 230 -10.07 5.57 -7.28
C ALA A 230 -9.42 6.57 -8.25
N GLU A 231 -8.17 6.95 -8.01
CA GLU A 231 -7.34 7.82 -8.87
C GLU A 231 -6.80 7.12 -10.12
N LEU A 232 -6.61 5.79 -10.05
CA LEU A 232 -6.15 4.99 -11.19
C LEU A 232 -7.29 4.63 -12.15
N ALA A 233 -8.53 4.96 -11.76
CA ALA A 233 -9.75 4.63 -12.48
C ALA A 233 -9.91 3.14 -12.77
N ASP A 234 -9.32 2.27 -11.93
CA ASP A 234 -9.57 0.83 -12.01
C ASP A 234 -11.01 0.57 -11.52
N VAL A 235 -11.84 -0.07 -12.35
CA VAL A 235 -13.26 -0.35 -12.07
C VAL A 235 -13.44 -1.85 -11.99
N ASN A 236 -13.96 -2.36 -10.87
CA ASN A 236 -14.31 -3.77 -10.81
C ASN A 236 -15.51 -4.05 -11.70
N MET A 237 -15.50 -5.20 -12.37
CA MET A 237 -16.60 -5.63 -13.23
C MET A 237 -16.66 -7.15 -13.29
N ILE A 238 -17.79 -7.67 -13.77
CA ILE A 238 -17.88 -9.10 -14.11
C ILE A 238 -17.01 -9.36 -15.33
N ASP A 239 -16.18 -10.40 -15.27
CA ASP A 239 -15.40 -10.88 -16.41
C ASP A 239 -16.35 -11.45 -17.48
N PRO A 240 -16.58 -10.74 -18.61
CA PRO A 240 -17.52 -11.20 -19.62
C PRO A 240 -17.01 -12.45 -20.33
N PHE A 241 -15.69 -12.61 -20.47
CA PHE A 241 -15.08 -13.75 -21.14
C PHE A 241 -15.22 -15.03 -20.31
N HIS A 242 -15.08 -14.93 -18.98
CA HIS A 242 -15.28 -16.08 -18.09
C HIS A 242 -16.76 -16.52 -18.06
N LEU A 243 -17.67 -15.54 -18.06
CA LEU A 243 -19.11 -15.80 -18.10
C LEU A 243 -19.51 -16.49 -19.42
N GLU A 244 -19.01 -16.02 -20.55
CA GLU A 244 -19.27 -16.63 -21.86
C GLU A 244 -18.69 -18.04 -21.96
N ALA A 245 -17.44 -18.23 -21.53
CA ALA A 245 -16.74 -19.51 -21.67
C ALA A 245 -17.26 -20.62 -20.75
N TYR A 246 -17.74 -20.26 -19.55
CA TYR A 246 -18.03 -21.24 -18.49
C TYR A 246 -19.42 -21.09 -17.84
N GLY A 247 -20.19 -20.04 -18.16
CA GLY A 247 -21.46 -19.74 -17.51
C GLY A 247 -21.33 -19.37 -16.03
N LYS A 248 -20.13 -18.96 -15.59
CA LYS A 248 -19.80 -18.64 -14.19
C LYS A 248 -19.44 -17.18 -14.05
N THR A 249 -19.96 -16.54 -13.00
CA THR A 249 -19.58 -15.18 -12.68
C THR A 249 -18.21 -15.17 -12.00
N ALA A 250 -17.35 -14.24 -12.42
CA ALA A 250 -16.07 -13.95 -11.79
C ALA A 250 -15.85 -12.43 -11.84
N VAL A 251 -15.15 -11.89 -10.86
CA VAL A 251 -14.82 -10.46 -10.79
C VAL A 251 -13.41 -10.23 -11.32
N ASN A 252 -13.30 -9.25 -12.22
CA ASN A 252 -12.05 -8.71 -12.70
C ASN A 252 -12.15 -7.18 -12.71
N TYR A 253 -11.24 -6.47 -13.37
CA TYR A 253 -11.30 -5.02 -13.50
C TYR A 253 -11.04 -4.57 -14.94
N ASN A 254 -11.57 -3.41 -15.30
CA ASN A 254 -11.62 -2.88 -16.67
C ASN A 254 -10.30 -3.01 -17.42
N ARG A 255 -9.17 -2.60 -16.84
CA ARG A 255 -7.87 -2.61 -17.53
C ARG A 255 -7.44 -4.01 -18.00
N ASP A 256 -7.67 -5.04 -17.19
CA ASP A 256 -7.32 -6.41 -17.54
C ASP A 256 -8.33 -6.99 -18.55
N VAL A 257 -9.62 -6.69 -18.38
CA VAL A 257 -10.69 -7.09 -19.31
C VAL A 257 -10.47 -6.47 -20.69
N ASP A 258 -10.19 -5.17 -20.76
CA ASP A 258 -9.95 -4.42 -22.00
C ASP A 258 -8.66 -4.87 -22.70
N ALA A 259 -7.61 -5.23 -21.93
CA ALA A 259 -6.34 -5.69 -22.48
C ALA A 259 -6.36 -7.17 -22.90
N PHE A 260 -7.31 -7.97 -22.40
CA PHE A 260 -7.32 -9.42 -22.58
C PHE A 260 -7.32 -9.86 -24.05
N PRO A 261 -8.11 -9.28 -24.99
CA PRO A 261 -8.09 -9.70 -26.39
C PRO A 261 -6.71 -9.58 -27.04
N VAL A 262 -6.04 -8.45 -26.82
CA VAL A 262 -4.70 -8.20 -27.34
C VAL A 262 -3.68 -9.15 -26.70
N LEU A 263 -3.76 -9.32 -25.38
CA LEU A 263 -2.87 -10.22 -24.65
C LEU A 263 -3.03 -11.67 -25.10
N ARG A 264 -4.27 -12.11 -25.33
CA ARG A 264 -4.59 -13.43 -25.87
C ARG A 264 -3.96 -13.62 -27.25
N SER A 265 -4.08 -12.65 -28.16
CA SER A 265 -3.45 -12.72 -29.48
C SER A 265 -1.92 -12.79 -29.41
N ILE A 266 -1.30 -12.03 -28.49
CA ILE A 266 0.15 -12.11 -28.27
C ILE A 266 0.56 -13.50 -27.78
N LEU A 267 -0.17 -14.05 -26.80
CA LEU A 267 0.11 -15.38 -26.25
C LEU A 267 -0.06 -16.47 -27.32
N GLU A 268 -1.16 -16.45 -28.07
CA GLU A 268 -1.41 -17.38 -29.19
C GLU A 268 -0.31 -17.28 -30.25
N ARG A 269 0.19 -16.07 -30.55
CA ARG A 269 1.27 -15.88 -31.50
C ARG A 269 2.61 -16.44 -31.01
N ILE A 270 2.91 -16.28 -29.72
CA ILE A 270 4.13 -16.84 -29.11
C ILE A 270 4.05 -18.38 -29.07
N THR A 271 2.89 -18.95 -28.73
CA THR A 271 2.71 -20.41 -28.56
C THR A 271 2.43 -21.17 -29.85
N GLY A 272 2.32 -20.50 -31.00
CA GLY A 272 2.04 -21.15 -32.28
C GLY A 272 0.57 -21.50 -32.52
N GLY A 273 -0.36 -20.79 -31.88
CA GLY A 273 -1.81 -20.85 -32.12
C GLY A 273 -2.65 -21.54 -31.04
N ASP A 274 -2.02 -22.09 -30.00
CA ASP A 274 -2.72 -22.76 -28.91
C ASP A 274 -3.33 -21.74 -27.91
N PRO A 275 -4.67 -21.67 -27.76
CA PRO A 275 -5.30 -20.74 -26.82
C PRO A 275 -5.08 -21.20 -25.37
N LEU A 276 -4.22 -20.49 -24.64
CA LEU A 276 -3.89 -20.84 -23.24
C LEU A 276 -5.00 -20.52 -22.24
N TYR A 277 -5.69 -19.39 -22.46
CA TYR A 277 -6.65 -18.79 -21.54
C TYR A 277 -7.91 -18.38 -22.28
N ARG A 278 -9.08 -18.63 -21.67
CA ARG A 278 -10.36 -18.17 -22.20
C ARG A 278 -10.84 -16.87 -21.57
N SER A 279 -10.28 -16.49 -20.42
CA SER A 279 -10.58 -15.23 -19.74
C SER A 279 -9.39 -14.70 -18.93
N PRO A 280 -9.37 -13.42 -18.54
CA PRO A 280 -8.37 -12.90 -17.60
C PRO A 280 -8.46 -13.55 -16.22
N THR A 281 -9.65 -14.01 -15.78
CA THR A 281 -9.76 -14.86 -14.57
C THR A 281 -8.98 -16.18 -14.70
N ASP A 282 -8.99 -16.86 -15.86
CA ASP A 282 -8.20 -18.08 -16.05
C ASP A 282 -6.69 -17.82 -15.96
N MET A 283 -6.27 -16.63 -16.41
CA MET A 283 -4.88 -16.19 -16.37
C MET A 283 -4.39 -15.95 -14.94
N GLY A 284 -5.30 -15.58 -14.05
CA GLY A 284 -5.06 -15.43 -12.61
C GLY A 284 -4.71 -16.73 -11.90
N VAL A 285 -4.02 -16.63 -10.77
CA VAL A 285 -3.77 -17.76 -9.83
C VAL A 285 -4.20 -17.46 -8.39
N ASN A 286 -4.97 -16.39 -8.15
CA ASN A 286 -5.32 -15.92 -6.81
C ASN A 286 -6.21 -16.91 -6.05
N MET A 287 -5.81 -17.23 -4.80
CA MET A 287 -6.53 -18.10 -3.86
C MET A 287 -6.88 -17.38 -2.55
N ALA A 288 -6.88 -16.04 -2.52
CA ALA A 288 -7.10 -15.26 -1.29
C ALA A 288 -8.42 -15.61 -0.57
N SER A 289 -9.51 -15.90 -1.30
CA SER A 289 -10.78 -16.32 -0.70
C SER A 289 -10.66 -17.55 0.19
N ARG A 290 -9.70 -18.45 -0.06
CA ARG A 290 -9.48 -19.67 0.72
C ARG A 290 -8.93 -19.39 2.12
N GLY A 291 -8.26 -18.26 2.30
CA GLY A 291 -7.81 -17.79 3.60
C GLY A 291 -8.92 -17.18 4.45
N ILE A 292 -10.07 -16.79 3.87
CA ILE A 292 -11.15 -16.17 4.63
C ILE A 292 -11.82 -17.23 5.52
N VAL A 293 -11.74 -17.02 6.84
CA VAL A 293 -12.35 -17.90 7.86
C VAL A 293 -13.56 -17.27 8.54
N ASP A 294 -13.65 -15.94 8.53
CA ASP A 294 -14.83 -15.19 9.00
C ASP A 294 -15.17 -14.07 8.00
N GLY A 295 -16.21 -14.32 7.19
CA GLY A 295 -16.66 -13.38 6.18
C GLY A 295 -17.29 -12.10 6.75
N ALA A 296 -17.88 -12.14 7.95
CA ALA A 296 -18.51 -10.97 8.57
C ALA A 296 -17.44 -9.98 9.06
N VAL A 297 -16.40 -10.50 9.72
CA VAL A 297 -15.24 -9.71 10.16
C VAL A 297 -14.51 -9.06 8.98
N VAL A 298 -14.29 -9.83 7.92
CA VAL A 298 -13.67 -9.32 6.69
C VAL A 298 -14.55 -8.26 6.01
N ALA A 299 -15.86 -8.48 5.94
CA ALA A 299 -16.78 -7.52 5.34
C ALA A 299 -16.80 -6.19 6.12
N GLU A 300 -16.84 -6.24 7.46
CA GLU A 300 -16.82 -5.02 8.28
C GLU A 300 -15.49 -4.27 8.17
N ALA A 301 -14.36 -4.98 8.23
CA ALA A 301 -13.04 -4.37 8.08
C ALA A 301 -12.88 -3.68 6.71
N ALA A 302 -13.41 -4.29 5.66
CA ALA A 302 -13.43 -3.71 4.33
C ALA A 302 -14.33 -2.46 4.24
N ARG A 303 -15.51 -2.44 4.88
CA ARG A 303 -16.37 -1.23 4.97
C ARG A 303 -15.61 -0.08 5.65
N GLN A 304 -14.92 -0.35 6.75
CA GLN A 304 -14.09 0.65 7.42
C GLN A 304 -12.96 1.16 6.52
N GLU A 305 -12.32 0.29 5.72
CA GLU A 305 -11.31 0.74 4.74
C GLU A 305 -11.91 1.65 3.66
N VAL A 306 -13.14 1.39 3.17
CA VAL A 306 -13.82 2.30 2.22
C VAL A 306 -14.00 3.70 2.82
N ILE A 307 -14.43 3.78 4.09
CA ILE A 307 -14.55 5.07 4.81
C ILE A 307 -13.18 5.75 4.94
N ARG A 308 -12.13 4.99 5.28
CA ARG A 308 -10.75 5.54 5.35
C ARG A 308 -10.31 6.15 4.01
N ARG A 309 -10.64 5.48 2.89
CA ARG A 309 -10.30 5.96 1.54
C ARG A 309 -11.04 7.24 1.20
N TYR A 310 -12.32 7.34 1.52
CA TYR A 310 -13.07 8.58 1.34
C TYR A 310 -12.41 9.78 2.05
N PHE A 311 -12.04 9.63 3.32
CA PHE A 311 -11.35 10.69 4.06
C PHE A 311 -9.99 11.04 3.43
N ARG A 312 -9.23 10.02 3.02
CA ARG A 312 -7.93 10.21 2.37
C ARG A 312 -8.04 11.02 1.09
N TYR A 313 -8.90 10.63 0.13
CA TYR A 313 -9.04 11.39 -1.12
C TYR A 313 -9.62 12.78 -0.87
N SER A 314 -10.51 12.94 0.11
CA SER A 314 -11.04 14.27 0.47
C SER A 314 -9.93 15.21 0.94
N ALA A 315 -9.00 14.72 1.78
CA ALA A 315 -7.84 15.47 2.22
C ALA A 315 -6.86 15.73 1.06
N GLU A 316 -6.52 14.71 0.27
CA GLU A 316 -5.61 14.81 -0.87
C GLU A 316 -6.13 15.81 -1.94
N TYR A 317 -7.44 15.88 -2.15
CA TYR A 317 -8.06 16.84 -3.06
C TYR A 317 -7.83 18.28 -2.61
N VAL A 318 -8.04 18.58 -1.32
CA VAL A 318 -7.79 19.92 -0.76
C VAL A 318 -6.30 20.27 -0.79
N MET A 319 -5.41 19.28 -0.73
CA MET A 319 -3.97 19.45 -0.92
C MET A 319 -3.54 19.59 -2.39
N GLY A 320 -4.45 19.43 -3.36
CA GLY A 320 -4.15 19.47 -4.79
C GLY A 320 -3.38 18.25 -5.31
N LEU A 321 -3.46 17.10 -4.62
CA LEU A 321 -2.76 15.86 -4.98
C LEU A 321 -3.58 14.94 -5.89
N VAL A 322 -4.90 15.10 -5.89
CA VAL A 322 -5.86 14.31 -6.69
C VAL A 322 -6.98 15.21 -7.19
N ASP A 323 -7.63 14.79 -8.27
CA ASP A 323 -8.77 15.52 -8.84
C ASP A 323 -10.11 15.12 -8.19
N GLN A 324 -11.11 16.00 -8.33
CA GLN A 324 -12.46 15.81 -7.82
C GLN A 324 -13.12 14.45 -8.17
N PRO A 325 -12.91 13.86 -9.37
CA PRO A 325 -13.50 12.56 -9.72
C PRO A 325 -13.13 11.42 -8.76
N ALA A 326 -11.93 11.42 -8.18
CA ALA A 326 -11.51 10.38 -7.23
C ALA A 326 -12.32 10.45 -5.92
N VAL A 327 -12.60 11.66 -5.43
CA VAL A 327 -13.45 11.90 -4.25
C VAL A 327 -14.89 11.49 -4.52
N GLU A 328 -15.44 11.89 -5.67
CA GLU A 328 -16.81 11.55 -6.04
C GLU A 328 -16.99 10.03 -6.21
N ARG A 329 -15.99 9.34 -6.75
CA ARG A 329 -16.01 7.89 -6.87
C ARG A 329 -16.05 7.21 -5.51
N THR A 330 -15.18 7.57 -4.58
CA THR A 330 -15.21 6.99 -3.23
C THR A 330 -16.51 7.28 -2.48
N ARG A 331 -17.12 8.46 -2.69
CA ARG A 331 -18.45 8.79 -2.17
C ARG A 331 -19.53 7.85 -2.71
N ARG A 332 -19.54 7.56 -4.01
CA ARG A 332 -20.49 6.61 -4.62
C ARG A 332 -20.29 5.19 -4.10
N LEU A 333 -19.05 4.75 -3.90
CA LEU A 333 -18.75 3.44 -3.32
C LEU A 333 -19.23 3.33 -1.86
N MET A 334 -19.12 4.40 -1.07
CA MET A 334 -19.74 4.45 0.26
C MET A 334 -21.26 4.33 0.18
N GLN A 335 -21.91 5.08 -0.71
CA GLN A 335 -23.37 5.00 -0.91
C GLN A 335 -23.82 3.60 -1.34
N ALA A 336 -23.08 2.94 -2.23
CA ALA A 336 -23.37 1.58 -2.67
C ALA A 336 -23.31 0.54 -1.54
N LEU A 337 -22.55 0.81 -0.48
CA LEU A 337 -22.46 0.00 0.73
C LEU A 337 -23.32 0.55 1.89
N SER A 338 -24.13 1.59 1.65
CA SER A 338 -24.92 2.30 2.66
C SER A 338 -24.10 2.83 3.83
N LEU A 339 -22.88 3.30 3.56
CA LEU A 339 -21.94 3.82 4.56
C LEU A 339 -22.01 5.34 4.67
N ARG A 340 -21.80 5.82 5.89
CA ARG A 340 -21.63 7.24 6.23
C ARG A 340 -20.27 7.45 6.88
N PRO A 341 -19.67 8.66 6.76
CA PRO A 341 -18.42 8.96 7.44
C PRO A 341 -18.49 8.71 8.96
N GLU A 342 -19.65 8.94 9.56
CA GLU A 342 -19.92 8.78 10.99
C GLU A 342 -20.01 7.32 11.45
N ASP A 343 -20.09 6.35 10.53
CA ASP A 343 -20.04 4.92 10.88
C ASP A 343 -18.62 4.51 11.35
N ARG A 344 -17.63 5.40 11.20
CA ARG A 344 -16.36 5.34 11.92
C ARG A 344 -16.50 6.03 13.28
N THR A 345 -16.44 5.23 14.34
CA THR A 345 -16.61 5.58 15.77
C THR A 345 -15.85 6.82 16.23
N THR A 346 -14.66 7.10 15.67
CA THR A 346 -13.81 8.23 16.06
C THR A 346 -14.18 9.57 15.42
N VAL A 347 -15.04 9.58 14.40
CA VAL A 347 -15.33 10.80 13.63
C VAL A 347 -16.11 11.83 14.45
N GLU A 348 -17.24 11.42 15.02
CA GLU A 348 -18.09 12.34 15.78
C GLU A 348 -17.44 12.83 17.09
N PRO A 349 -16.76 11.98 17.88
CA PRO A 349 -16.01 12.43 19.06
C PRO A 349 -14.92 13.45 18.74
N ALA A 350 -14.21 13.29 17.62
CA ALA A 350 -13.21 14.27 17.20
C ALA A 350 -13.84 15.62 16.82
N ARG A 351 -14.99 15.59 16.12
CA ARG A 351 -15.76 16.81 15.79
C ARG A 351 -16.30 17.49 17.05
N GLN A 352 -16.81 16.71 18.00
CA GLN A 352 -17.24 17.25 19.29
C GLN A 352 -16.08 17.91 20.03
N ALA A 353 -14.90 17.29 20.07
CA ALA A 353 -13.71 17.87 20.69
C ALA A 353 -13.32 19.22 20.05
N ALA A 354 -13.48 19.38 18.72
CA ALA A 354 -13.27 20.66 18.05
C ALA A 354 -14.32 21.71 18.44
N ARG A 355 -15.60 21.32 18.56
CA ARG A 355 -16.67 22.22 19.06
C ARG A 355 -16.42 22.65 20.50
N ASP A 356 -15.98 21.74 21.36
CA ASP A 356 -15.64 22.04 22.75
C ASP A 356 -14.41 22.94 22.85
N ALA A 357 -13.43 22.75 21.97
CA ALA A 357 -12.26 23.63 21.84
C ALA A 357 -12.69 25.06 21.52
N GLN A 358 -13.63 25.23 20.57
CA GLN A 358 -14.21 26.51 20.23
C GLN A 358 -14.99 27.14 21.41
N ALA A 359 -15.85 26.37 22.07
CA ALA A 359 -16.65 26.84 23.20
C ALA A 359 -15.80 27.24 24.41
N THR A 360 -14.66 26.56 24.63
CA THR A 360 -13.73 26.85 25.73
C THR A 360 -12.60 27.80 25.36
N ALA A 361 -12.63 28.39 24.16
CA ALA A 361 -11.58 29.24 23.60
C ALA A 361 -10.17 28.60 23.65
N LYS A 362 -10.10 27.27 23.67
CA LYS A 362 -8.85 26.50 23.59
C LYS A 362 -8.58 26.20 22.13
N GLY A 363 -7.82 27.06 21.47
CA GLY A 363 -7.38 26.92 20.09
C GLY A 363 -6.08 27.69 19.87
N ASP A 364 -5.63 27.78 18.63
CA ASP A 364 -4.46 28.58 18.26
C ASP A 364 -4.77 29.39 17.00
N ALA A 365 -4.40 30.67 17.00
CA ALA A 365 -4.65 31.61 15.89
C ALA A 365 -6.09 31.61 15.32
N GLY A 366 -7.10 31.37 16.15
CA GLY A 366 -8.51 31.30 15.74
C GLY A 366 -8.87 30.02 14.95
N ILE A 367 -8.11 28.94 15.16
CA ILE A 367 -8.36 27.60 14.62
C ILE A 367 -8.61 26.64 15.78
N TRP A 368 -9.69 25.87 15.68
CA TRP A 368 -10.10 24.87 16.68
C TRP A 368 -10.12 23.50 16.05
N CYS A 369 -9.25 22.64 16.56
CA CYS A 369 -9.01 21.30 16.07
C CYS A 369 -9.32 20.30 17.18
N GLY A 370 -10.02 19.24 16.81
CA GLY A 370 -10.30 18.08 17.64
C GLY A 370 -9.76 16.79 17.01
N ALA A 371 -9.51 15.83 17.88
CA ALA A 371 -8.97 14.52 17.56
C ALA A 371 -9.59 13.45 18.46
N ALA A 372 -9.72 12.21 17.99
CA ALA A 372 -10.19 11.09 18.79
C ALA A 372 -9.48 9.79 18.41
N ILE A 373 -9.35 8.89 19.39
CA ILE A 373 -8.78 7.55 19.24
C ILE A 373 -9.72 6.53 19.90
N GLU A 374 -9.93 5.41 19.23
CA GLU A 374 -10.57 4.23 19.82
C GLU A 374 -9.47 3.27 20.32
N LEU A 375 -9.43 3.06 21.63
CA LEU A 375 -8.48 2.17 22.28
C LEU A 375 -8.92 0.70 22.16
N LYS A 376 -8.00 -0.23 22.45
CA LYS A 376 -8.23 -1.68 22.31
C LYS A 376 -9.30 -2.21 23.27
N ASP A 377 -9.56 -1.52 24.37
CA ASP A 377 -10.65 -1.81 25.31
C ASP A 377 -11.99 -1.23 24.85
N GLY A 378 -12.03 -0.49 23.74
CA GLY A 378 -13.22 0.19 23.21
C GLY A 378 -13.43 1.60 23.76
N ALA A 379 -12.56 2.09 24.64
CA ALA A 379 -12.65 3.45 25.13
C ALA A 379 -12.36 4.47 24.03
N ILE A 380 -13.17 5.52 23.94
CA ILE A 380 -12.91 6.67 23.08
C ILE A 380 -12.23 7.76 23.92
N VAL A 381 -11.00 8.10 23.54
CA VAL A 381 -10.26 9.23 24.13
C VAL A 381 -10.18 10.36 23.11
N THR A 382 -10.30 11.61 23.56
CA THR A 382 -10.26 12.79 22.70
C THR A 382 -9.09 13.71 23.05
N GLY A 383 -8.72 14.54 22.09
CA GLY A 383 -7.71 15.59 22.22
C GLY A 383 -8.17 16.84 21.50
N LYS A 384 -7.79 18.01 22.01
CA LYS A 384 -8.08 19.31 21.38
C LYS A 384 -6.84 20.18 21.37
N ASN A 385 -6.72 21.06 20.37
CA ASN A 385 -5.58 21.96 20.30
C ASN A 385 -5.65 23.07 21.35
N SER A 386 -4.50 23.70 21.58
CA SER A 386 -4.31 24.84 22.46
C SER A 386 -3.12 25.67 21.95
N PRO A 387 -2.82 26.84 22.55
CA PRO A 387 -1.66 27.63 22.15
C PRO A 387 -0.31 26.90 22.28
N ILE A 388 -0.25 25.83 23.08
CA ILE A 388 1.00 25.11 23.38
C ILE A 388 1.05 23.68 22.82
N MET A 389 -0.06 23.15 22.28
CA MET A 389 -0.11 21.78 21.75
C MET A 389 -1.12 21.62 20.62
N HIS A 390 -0.77 20.80 19.63
CA HIS A 390 -1.71 20.31 18.63
C HIS A 390 -2.74 19.35 19.24
N ALA A 391 -3.88 19.19 18.56
CA ALA A 391 -4.93 18.27 18.99
C ALA A 391 -4.45 16.81 19.00
N ALA A 392 -3.62 16.41 18.04
CA ALA A 392 -3.02 15.09 17.98
C ALA A 392 -2.04 14.84 19.15
N SER A 393 -1.24 15.83 19.52
CA SER A 393 -0.35 15.78 20.69
C SER A 393 -1.13 15.59 21.99
N SER A 394 -2.17 16.40 22.19
CA SER A 394 -3.07 16.26 23.34
C SER A 394 -3.74 14.89 23.37
N LEU A 395 -4.19 14.38 22.22
CA LEU A 395 -4.79 13.05 22.10
C LEU A 395 -3.84 11.96 22.59
N VAL A 396 -2.58 11.98 22.15
CA VAL A 396 -1.58 10.97 22.52
C VAL A 396 -1.35 11.00 24.03
N LEU A 397 -1.15 12.17 24.63
CA LEU A 397 -0.96 12.31 26.08
C LEU A 397 -2.19 11.80 26.87
N ASN A 398 -3.40 12.18 26.44
CA ASN A 398 -4.63 11.73 27.09
C ASN A 398 -4.81 10.20 26.98
N ALA A 399 -4.49 9.62 25.82
CA ALA A 399 -4.60 8.19 25.59
C ALA A 399 -3.64 7.38 26.47
N VAL A 400 -2.38 7.82 26.59
CA VAL A 400 -1.42 7.12 27.46
C VAL A 400 -1.74 7.31 28.95
N LYS A 401 -2.28 8.47 29.36
CA LYS A 401 -2.78 8.69 30.72
C LYS A 401 -3.92 7.73 31.04
N HIS A 402 -4.89 7.61 30.12
CA HIS A 402 -6.00 6.68 30.26
C HIS A 402 -5.52 5.24 30.45
N LEU A 403 -4.65 4.76 29.55
CA LEU A 403 -4.09 3.41 29.62
C LEU A 403 -3.26 3.16 30.89
N ALA A 404 -2.52 4.18 31.36
CA ALA A 404 -1.74 4.13 32.59
C ALA A 404 -2.57 4.39 33.86
N ARG A 405 -3.88 4.68 33.73
CA ARG A 405 -4.78 5.08 34.82
C ARG A 405 -4.27 6.29 35.62
N VAL A 406 -3.64 7.22 34.91
CA VAL A 406 -3.14 8.49 35.46
C VAL A 406 -4.26 9.54 35.43
N PRO A 407 -4.57 10.20 36.57
CA PRO A 407 -5.58 11.27 36.63
C PRO A 407 -5.32 12.41 35.63
N ASP A 408 -6.39 13.08 35.19
CA ASP A 408 -6.28 14.09 34.14
C ASP A 408 -5.53 15.35 34.60
N GLU A 409 -5.52 15.61 35.91
CA GLU A 409 -4.87 16.77 36.51
C GLU A 409 -3.34 16.66 36.53
N ILE A 410 -2.79 15.46 36.28
CA ILE A 410 -1.35 15.25 36.29
C ILE A 410 -0.74 15.63 34.94
N HIS A 411 0.14 16.63 34.97
CA HIS A 411 0.95 17.04 33.82
C HIS A 411 2.10 16.07 33.58
N LEU A 412 2.12 15.44 32.40
CA LEU A 412 3.21 14.53 32.01
C LEU A 412 4.48 15.26 31.55
N LEU A 413 4.33 16.47 31.00
CA LEU A 413 5.45 17.31 30.58
C LEU A 413 5.67 18.40 31.63
N ALA A 414 6.89 18.48 32.16
CA ALA A 414 7.25 19.48 33.16
C ALA A 414 7.15 20.90 32.56
N PRO A 415 6.66 21.91 33.32
CA PRO A 415 6.60 23.30 32.84
C PRO A 415 7.95 23.84 32.35
N ALA A 416 9.04 23.54 33.07
CA ALA A 416 10.39 23.95 32.68
C ALA A 416 10.82 23.37 31.31
N LEU A 417 10.37 22.16 30.97
CA LEU A 417 10.63 21.55 29.66
C LEU A 417 9.84 22.27 28.57
N MET A 418 8.56 22.56 28.82
CA MET A 418 7.72 23.32 27.88
C MET A 418 8.28 24.72 27.63
N GLU A 419 8.76 25.41 28.67
CA GLU A 419 9.43 26.71 28.54
C GLU A 419 10.72 26.62 27.73
N ALA A 420 11.56 25.60 27.98
CA ALA A 420 12.81 25.40 27.25
C ALA A 420 12.57 25.15 25.75
N VAL A 421 11.60 24.30 25.42
CA VAL A 421 11.20 24.05 24.01
C VAL A 421 10.62 25.32 23.40
N GLY A 422 9.78 26.05 24.14
CA GLY A 422 9.22 27.31 23.66
C GLY A 422 10.30 28.35 23.32
N ARG A 423 11.29 28.55 24.19
CA ARG A 423 12.43 29.45 23.92
C ARG A 423 13.26 29.00 22.72
N LEU A 424 13.49 27.69 22.58
CA LEU A 424 14.20 27.16 21.41
C LEU A 424 13.44 27.49 20.12
N LYS A 425 12.12 27.23 20.07
CA LYS A 425 11.30 27.46 18.87
C LYS A 425 11.22 28.94 18.52
N ILE A 426 10.92 29.81 19.49
CA ILE A 426 10.72 31.24 19.24
C ILE A 426 12.05 31.99 19.16
N ASP A 427 12.86 31.95 20.22
CA ASP A 427 14.00 32.86 20.38
C ASP A 427 15.22 32.43 19.56
N VAL A 428 15.40 31.12 19.33
CA VAL A 428 16.58 30.56 18.65
C VAL A 428 16.28 30.19 17.20
N LEU A 429 15.17 29.50 16.94
CA LEU A 429 14.80 29.02 15.61
C LEU A 429 13.89 29.98 14.84
N GLY A 430 13.40 31.05 15.48
CA GLY A 430 12.58 32.08 14.84
C GLY A 430 11.21 31.59 14.36
N GLN A 431 10.69 30.52 14.95
CA GLN A 431 9.37 29.99 14.61
C GLN A 431 8.27 30.87 15.21
N ALA A 432 7.09 30.84 14.60
CA ALA A 432 5.95 31.67 15.01
C ALA A 432 5.10 31.05 16.14
N SER A 433 5.26 29.75 16.42
CA SER A 433 4.42 29.03 17.40
C SER A 433 5.26 28.12 18.29
N VAL A 434 4.90 28.09 19.58
CA VAL A 434 5.42 27.15 20.58
C VAL A 434 4.63 25.84 20.62
N SER A 435 3.57 25.72 19.79
CA SER A 435 2.68 24.58 19.82
C SER A 435 3.41 23.29 19.42
N LEU A 436 3.31 22.26 20.26
CA LEU A 436 4.00 21.00 20.04
C LEU A 436 3.20 20.08 19.11
N ASP A 437 3.88 19.58 18.07
CA ASP A 437 3.40 18.46 17.27
C ASP A 437 3.64 17.10 17.95
N VAL A 438 3.15 16.01 17.36
CA VAL A 438 3.29 14.67 17.96
C VAL A 438 4.76 14.23 18.06
N GLU A 439 5.62 14.55 17.08
CA GLU A 439 7.03 14.15 17.13
C GLU A 439 7.76 14.83 18.30
N GLU A 440 7.59 16.14 18.43
CA GLU A 440 8.12 16.93 19.55
C GLU A 440 7.55 16.45 20.89
N THR A 441 6.26 16.14 20.94
CA THR A 441 5.58 15.64 22.15
C THR A 441 6.14 14.29 22.59
N LEU A 442 6.41 13.37 21.67
CA LEU A 442 7.00 12.07 21.99
C LEU A 442 8.42 12.22 22.52
N THR A 443 9.23 13.12 21.94
CA THR A 443 10.58 13.43 22.45
C THR A 443 10.51 14.05 23.85
N ALA A 444 9.63 15.04 24.06
CA ALA A 444 9.46 15.69 25.35
C ALA A 444 8.98 14.72 26.44
N LEU A 445 8.06 13.81 26.10
CA LEU A 445 7.58 12.77 27.01
C LEU A 445 8.70 11.78 27.37
N GLY A 446 9.52 11.39 26.40
CA GLY A 446 10.68 10.53 26.61
C GLY A 446 11.74 11.17 27.54
N ILE A 447 11.99 12.47 27.38
CA ILE A 447 12.87 13.22 28.29
C ILE A 447 12.26 13.28 29.70
N SER A 448 10.95 13.55 29.80
CA SER A 448 10.24 13.64 31.08
C SER A 448 10.27 12.32 31.85
N ALA A 449 10.31 11.18 31.16
CA ALA A 449 10.43 9.85 31.77
C ALA A 449 11.75 9.66 32.54
N ALA A 450 12.81 10.43 32.26
CA ALA A 450 14.06 10.36 33.00
C ALA A 450 13.95 10.87 34.44
N THR A 451 12.98 11.76 34.71
CA THR A 451 12.82 12.42 36.02
C THR A 451 11.42 12.26 36.62
N SER A 452 10.48 11.62 35.92
CA SER A 452 9.11 11.38 36.37
C SER A 452 8.69 9.94 36.13
N HIS A 453 8.47 9.20 37.22
CA HIS A 453 7.96 7.83 37.17
C HIS A 453 6.58 7.77 36.48
N VAL A 454 5.73 8.78 36.66
CA VAL A 454 4.42 8.84 35.99
C VAL A 454 4.57 8.97 34.47
N ALA A 455 5.51 9.80 34.01
CA ALA A 455 5.81 9.93 32.58
C ALA A 455 6.38 8.62 32.02
N GLN A 456 7.26 7.95 32.77
CA GLN A 456 7.82 6.65 32.38
C GLN A 456 6.73 5.60 32.15
N VAL A 457 5.79 5.44 33.09
CA VAL A 457 4.66 4.50 32.93
C VAL A 457 3.83 4.85 31.69
N CYS A 458 3.62 6.14 31.39
CA CYS A 458 2.90 6.57 30.19
C CYS A 458 3.66 6.27 28.88
N VAL A 459 4.99 6.44 28.86
CA VAL A 459 5.83 6.07 27.71
C VAL A 459 5.68 4.59 27.37
N GLU A 460 5.66 3.72 28.38
CA GLU A 460 5.47 2.28 28.18
C GLU A 460 4.13 1.91 27.54
N GLN A 461 3.10 2.76 27.68
CA GLN A 461 1.79 2.57 27.08
C GLN A 461 1.73 2.97 25.60
N LEU A 462 2.71 3.71 25.05
CA LEU A 462 2.70 4.12 23.64
C LEU A 462 2.58 2.93 22.68
N LYS A 463 3.21 1.80 23.00
CA LYS A 463 3.14 0.54 22.22
C LYS A 463 1.72 0.00 22.09
N ASN A 464 0.84 0.33 23.04
CA ASN A 464 -0.54 -0.15 23.05
C ASN A 464 -1.46 0.66 22.13
N LEU A 465 -1.00 1.83 21.63
CA LEU A 465 -1.71 2.62 20.63
C LEU A 465 -1.61 2.02 19.21
N ARG A 466 -0.62 1.16 18.96
CA ARG A 466 -0.44 0.54 17.63
C ARG A 466 -1.70 -0.25 17.22
N GLY A 467 -2.18 0.04 16.01
CA GLY A 467 -3.38 -0.56 15.42
C GLY A 467 -4.69 0.09 15.83
N CYS A 468 -4.68 1.12 16.70
CA CYS A 468 -5.87 1.87 17.06
C CYS A 468 -6.29 2.81 15.93
N ASP A 469 -7.60 2.99 15.77
CA ASP A 469 -8.19 3.91 14.82
C ASP A 469 -8.20 5.33 15.39
N VAL A 470 -7.74 6.30 14.60
CA VAL A 470 -7.69 7.74 14.95
C VAL A 470 -8.46 8.53 13.90
N HIS A 471 -9.14 9.60 14.32
CA HIS A 471 -9.64 10.64 13.43
C HIS A 471 -9.18 12.03 13.89
N LEU A 472 -8.73 12.84 12.94
CA LEU A 472 -8.43 14.27 13.12
C LEU A 472 -9.45 15.10 12.35
N THR A 473 -9.90 16.21 12.91
CA THR A 473 -10.78 17.17 12.21
C THR A 473 -10.07 17.97 11.10
N HIS A 474 -8.74 17.87 11.02
CA HIS A 474 -7.87 18.59 10.09
C HIS A 474 -6.80 17.66 9.52
N ILE A 475 -6.19 18.10 8.42
CA ILE A 475 -5.04 17.45 7.77
C ILE A 475 -3.83 17.59 8.71
N PRO A 476 -3.19 16.48 9.12
CA PRO A 476 -2.06 16.53 10.05
C PRO A 476 -0.88 17.29 9.45
N THR A 477 -0.16 18.03 10.28
CA THR A 477 1.13 18.64 9.91
C THR A 477 2.19 17.55 9.66
N PRO A 478 3.32 17.85 9.00
CA PRO A 478 4.38 16.86 8.78
C PRO A 478 4.86 16.16 10.07
N GLY A 479 5.05 16.91 11.16
CA GLY A 479 5.46 16.36 12.46
C GLY A 479 4.38 15.47 13.09
N ASP A 480 3.11 15.89 13.04
CA ASP A 480 2.00 15.05 13.51
C ASP A 480 1.89 13.75 12.70
N ALA A 481 1.95 13.86 11.37
CA ALA A 481 1.86 12.72 10.47
C ALA A 481 3.02 11.74 10.68
N ALA A 482 4.24 12.24 10.90
CA ALA A 482 5.41 11.43 11.21
C ALA A 482 5.27 10.72 12.56
N GLY A 483 4.90 11.45 13.62
CA GLY A 483 4.69 10.91 14.96
C GLY A 483 3.61 9.82 15.02
N LEU A 484 2.43 10.10 14.45
CA LEU A 484 1.33 9.13 14.38
C LEU A 484 1.70 7.89 13.56
N ARG A 485 2.46 8.04 12.47
CA ARG A 485 2.96 6.92 11.67
C ARG A 485 3.93 6.03 12.47
N ARG A 486 4.84 6.63 13.26
CA ARG A 486 5.77 5.88 14.14
C ARG A 486 5.02 5.10 15.22
N LEU A 487 3.94 5.66 15.77
CA LEU A 487 3.06 4.96 16.71
C LEU A 487 2.28 3.81 16.06
N GLY A 488 2.11 3.83 14.74
CA GLY A 488 1.42 2.78 13.99
C GLY A 488 -0.09 2.78 14.20
N VAL A 489 -0.69 3.96 14.42
CA VAL A 489 -2.15 4.16 14.45
C VAL A 489 -2.72 4.30 13.03
N TYR A 490 -4.00 3.96 12.85
CA TYR A 490 -4.71 4.14 11.59
C TYR A 490 -5.45 5.49 11.57
N VAL A 491 -4.79 6.49 10.99
CA VAL A 491 -5.28 7.88 10.98
C VAL A 491 -6.19 8.14 9.78
N THR A 492 -7.32 8.78 10.02
CA THR A 492 -8.09 9.53 9.02
C THR A 492 -8.15 11.01 9.39
N SER A 493 -8.38 11.89 8.42
CA SER A 493 -8.50 13.33 8.66
C SER A 493 -9.67 13.94 7.89
N GLY A 494 -10.23 15.02 8.45
CA GLY A 494 -11.07 15.95 7.72
C GLY A 494 -10.27 16.77 6.71
N ALA A 495 -10.96 17.32 5.71
CA ALA A 495 -10.35 18.07 4.61
C ALA A 495 -10.12 19.56 4.93
N ALA A 496 -9.73 19.88 6.17
CA ALA A 496 -9.45 21.24 6.63
C ALA A 496 -7.99 21.38 7.04
N PHE A 497 -7.37 22.54 6.79
CA PHE A 497 -5.98 22.78 7.18
C PHE A 497 -5.84 23.10 8.67
N ALA A 498 -4.71 22.70 9.26
CA ALA A 498 -4.34 23.00 10.64
C ALA A 498 -3.87 24.46 10.85
N SER A 499 -3.62 25.19 9.76
CA SER A 499 -3.13 26.57 9.77
C SER A 499 -3.74 27.38 8.63
N ARG A 500 -3.67 28.72 8.72
CA ARG A 500 -4.00 29.63 7.61
C ARG A 500 -2.83 29.85 6.64
N GLY A 501 -1.63 29.36 7.01
CA GLY A 501 -0.44 29.48 6.18
C GLY A 501 -0.47 28.51 5.02
N LEU A 502 0.02 28.94 3.86
CA LEU A 502 0.22 28.05 2.71
C LEU A 502 1.42 27.11 2.90
N PHE A 503 2.34 27.48 3.78
CA PHE A 503 3.52 26.71 4.13
C PHE A 503 3.55 26.47 5.64
N VAL A 504 3.73 25.20 6.03
CA VAL A 504 3.96 24.78 7.41
C VAL A 504 5.35 24.14 7.44
N PRO A 505 6.33 24.76 8.12
CA PRO A 505 7.72 24.30 8.13
C PRO A 505 7.92 22.95 8.78
#